data_AF-A0A2N9IJ18-F1
#
_entry.id   AF-A0A2N9IJ18-F1
#
_cell.length_a   1.000
_cell.length_b   1.000
_cell.length_c   1.000
_cell.angle_alpha   90.00
_cell.angle_beta   90.00
_cell.angle_gamma   90.00
#
_symmetry.space_group_name_H-M   'P 1'
#
loop_
_entity.id
_entity.type
_entity.pdbx_description
1 polymer ?
#
loop_
_entity_poly.entity_id
_entity_poly.type
_entity_poly.pdbx_seq_one_letter_code
_entity_poly.pdbx_strand_id
1 'polypeptide(L)'
;MNAELYFAIAQHNLTVVGLDGSYVKPVVTNFVMITPGQTMDMLVTEKQPLGRYYVAARQYDSVRPDVTDYDQTNTTTILEYRGNYTHSDTPIFSSTLPSYEDFVSALTFTNRLRGLANQDHPVNVPKHITTRMYITASMNTVTFDYEGTTRSGLVSSLNNVSWINPSTDVLLAYYRNMSGIYTPDFPEYPPDLFSFTAETVPDYTTTTIQGTKLKVLNYNEELEIVFQGYNLDDPPKMSTVSLPKKGWVALRFKASNPGMSRAFSYL
;
A
#
# COMPACT_ATOMS: atom_id res chain seq x y z
N MET A 1 -7.30 9.90 4.93
CA MET A 1 -6.01 10.29 4.32
C MET A 1 -5.70 9.20 3.32
N ASN A 2 -5.80 9.51 2.02
CA ASN A 2 -5.80 8.49 0.95
C ASN A 2 -4.56 8.66 0.04
N ALA A 3 -3.54 9.38 0.52
CA ALA A 3 -2.36 9.72 -0.23
C ALA A 3 -1.11 9.22 0.49
N GLU A 4 -0.14 8.76 -0.30
CA GLU A 4 1.21 8.44 0.16
C GLU A 4 1.90 9.75 0.57
N LEU A 5 2.70 9.71 1.64
CA LEU A 5 3.37 10.89 2.18
C LEU A 5 4.88 10.70 2.22
N TYR A 6 5.60 11.75 1.82
CA TYR A 6 6.97 11.93 2.27
C TYR A 6 7.00 12.57 3.65
N PHE A 7 7.95 12.14 4.48
CA PHE A 7 8.21 12.71 5.80
C PHE A 7 9.72 12.92 5.99
N ALA A 8 10.11 14.07 6.54
CA ALA A 8 11.50 14.39 6.85
C ALA A 8 11.62 15.34 8.05
N ILE A 9 12.77 15.30 8.71
CA ILE A 9 13.16 16.26 9.76
C ILE A 9 14.39 17.01 9.27
N ALA A 10 14.32 18.34 9.27
CA ALA A 10 15.41 19.16 8.76
C ALA A 10 16.71 18.89 9.52
N GLN A 11 17.80 18.61 8.78
CA GLN A 11 19.14 18.28 9.30
C GLN A 11 19.21 17.05 10.22
N HIS A 12 18.19 16.18 10.24
CA HIS A 12 18.23 14.95 11.03
C HIS A 12 18.05 13.73 10.15
N ASN A 13 18.94 12.75 10.37
CA ASN A 13 18.76 11.43 9.77
C ASN A 13 17.76 10.63 10.61
N LEU A 14 16.95 9.84 9.91
CA LEU A 14 16.00 8.89 10.44
C LEU A 14 16.60 7.50 10.31
N THR A 15 16.57 6.71 11.39
CA THR A 15 16.91 5.28 11.33
C THR A 15 15.63 4.49 11.48
N VAL A 16 15.11 3.95 10.37
CA VAL A 16 13.93 3.10 10.39
C VAL A 16 14.31 1.74 10.97
N VAL A 17 13.58 1.29 12.00
CA VAL A 17 13.87 0.04 12.74
C VAL A 17 12.67 -0.89 12.83
N GLY A 18 11.46 -0.39 12.59
CA GLY A 18 10.23 -1.17 12.58
C GLY A 18 9.27 -0.74 11.47
N LEU A 19 8.47 -1.70 11.01
CA LEU A 19 7.43 -1.53 10.01
C LEU A 19 6.26 -2.47 10.34
N ASP A 20 5.04 -1.96 10.42
CA ASP A 20 3.81 -2.74 10.66
C ASP A 20 3.93 -3.71 11.85
N GLY A 21 4.51 -3.22 12.95
CA GLY A 21 4.73 -4.00 14.18
C GLY A 21 5.78 -5.10 14.08
N SER A 22 6.61 -5.11 13.03
CA SER A 22 7.71 -6.06 12.84
C SER A 22 9.04 -5.32 12.68
N TYR A 23 10.13 -5.91 13.19
CA TYR A 23 11.47 -5.32 13.05
C TYR A 23 12.01 -5.46 11.62
N VAL A 24 12.67 -4.40 11.16
CA VAL A 24 13.36 -4.36 9.86
C VAL A 24 14.88 -4.21 10.06
N LYS A 25 15.66 -4.56 9.03
CA LYS A 25 17.09 -4.20 9.00
C LYS A 25 17.19 -2.67 9.07
N PRO A 26 17.99 -2.10 10.00
CA PRO A 26 18.03 -0.65 10.17
C PRO A 26 18.35 0.10 8.88
N VAL A 27 17.49 1.04 8.49
CA VAL A 27 17.68 1.88 7.30
C VAL A 27 17.91 3.32 7.72
N VAL A 28 19.14 3.81 7.55
CA VAL A 28 19.47 5.23 7.74
C VAL A 28 19.10 6.01 6.48
N THR A 29 18.30 7.06 6.63
CA THR A 29 17.75 7.88 5.53
C THR A 29 17.45 9.31 6.00
N ASN A 30 17.29 10.25 5.07
CA ASN A 30 16.94 11.65 5.38
C ASN A 30 15.43 11.93 5.23
N PHE A 31 14.71 11.01 4.60
CA PHE A 31 13.27 11.03 4.44
C PHE A 31 12.73 9.61 4.44
N VAL A 32 11.44 9.45 4.70
CA VAL A 32 10.70 8.20 4.49
C VAL A 32 9.50 8.46 3.58
N MET A 33 9.07 7.42 2.88
CA MET A 33 7.78 7.39 2.18
C MET A 33 6.86 6.44 2.94
N ILE A 34 5.68 6.91 3.34
CA ILE A 34 4.70 6.11 4.11
C ILE A 34 3.35 6.14 3.42
N THR A 35 2.71 4.98 3.33
CA THR A 35 1.39 4.80 2.70
C THR A 35 0.30 4.69 3.76
N PRO A 36 -0.93 5.18 3.52
CA PRO A 36 -2.05 4.99 4.44
C PRO A 36 -2.22 3.51 4.83
N GLY A 37 -2.27 3.24 6.14
CA GLY A 37 -2.33 1.88 6.69
C GLY A 37 -0.99 1.34 7.19
N GLN A 38 0.14 1.88 6.71
CA GLN A 38 1.46 1.52 7.22
C GLN A 38 1.78 2.26 8.53
N THR A 39 2.64 1.64 9.33
CA THR A 39 3.26 2.25 10.52
C THR A 39 4.77 2.05 10.48
N MET A 40 5.54 3.07 10.88
CA MET A 40 7.00 3.00 10.89
C MET A 40 7.55 3.47 12.23
N ASP A 41 8.46 2.67 12.79
CA ASP A 41 9.23 3.05 13.98
C ASP A 41 10.59 3.59 13.54
N MET A 42 10.90 4.81 13.99
CA MET A 42 12.11 5.53 13.58
C MET A 42 12.83 6.08 14.80
N LEU A 43 14.16 5.88 14.83
CA LEU A 43 15.04 6.54 15.77
C LEU A 43 15.58 7.83 15.14
N VAL A 44 15.48 8.93 15.88
CA VAL A 44 16.06 10.22 15.53
C VAL A 44 17.24 10.46 16.46
N THR A 45 18.41 10.75 15.91
CA THR A 45 19.60 11.06 16.71
C THR A 45 19.77 12.57 16.81
N GLU A 46 19.65 13.10 18.02
CA GLU A 46 19.72 14.53 18.31
C GLU A 46 21.18 15.04 18.43
N LYS A 47 21.88 15.12 17.30
CA LYS A 47 23.28 15.58 17.22
C LYS A 47 23.44 17.03 16.73
N GLN A 48 22.34 17.71 16.42
CA GLN A 48 22.39 19.04 15.85
C GLN A 48 22.60 20.11 16.95
N PRO A 49 23.11 21.30 16.59
CA PRO A 49 23.19 22.42 17.53
C PRO A 49 21.83 22.77 18.15
N LEU A 50 21.85 23.48 19.29
CA LEU A 50 20.61 24.01 19.87
C LEU A 50 19.89 24.88 18.84
N GLY A 51 18.63 24.56 18.57
CA GLY A 51 17.87 25.17 17.48
C GLY A 51 16.46 24.60 17.32
N ARG A 52 15.77 25.16 16.32
CA ARG A 52 14.44 24.73 15.87
C ARG A 52 14.53 24.19 14.45
N TYR A 53 13.96 23.02 14.23
CA TYR A 53 14.01 22.28 12.98
C TYR A 53 12.60 21.94 12.53
N TYR A 54 12.25 22.18 11.27
CA TYR A 54 10.97 21.72 10.78
C TYR A 54 10.95 20.20 10.65
N VAL A 55 9.91 19.62 11.22
CA VAL A 55 9.40 18.31 10.85
C VAL A 55 8.34 18.57 9.79
N ALA A 56 8.46 17.95 8.63
CA ALA A 56 7.59 18.24 7.50
C ALA A 56 7.11 16.94 6.84
N ALA A 57 5.85 16.94 6.42
CA ALA A 57 5.33 15.94 5.52
C ALA A 57 4.59 16.58 4.34
N ARG A 58 4.58 15.87 3.22
CA ARG A 58 3.86 16.28 2.00
C ARG A 58 3.40 15.08 1.21
N GLN A 59 2.38 15.28 0.39
CA GLN A 59 1.89 14.25 -0.52
C GLN A 59 2.96 13.82 -1.53
N TYR A 60 3.10 12.52 -1.70
CA TYR A 60 3.70 11.90 -2.87
C TYR A 60 2.56 11.57 -3.84
N ASP A 61 2.63 12.12 -5.05
CA ASP A 61 1.68 11.85 -6.12
C ASP A 61 2.24 10.76 -7.04
N SER A 62 1.56 9.62 -7.04
CA SER A 62 1.86 8.49 -7.91
C SER A 62 1.00 8.50 -9.19
N VAL A 63 0.06 9.45 -9.32
CA VAL A 63 -0.84 9.59 -10.47
C VAL A 63 -0.07 10.09 -11.70
N ARG A 64 -0.69 10.00 -12.88
CA ARG A 64 -0.08 10.46 -14.13
C ARG A 64 0.27 11.97 -14.04
N PRO A 65 1.38 12.42 -14.68
CA PRO A 65 1.83 13.82 -14.60
C PRO A 65 0.84 14.88 -15.11
N ASP A 66 -0.20 14.47 -15.84
CA ASP A 66 -1.26 15.35 -16.34
C ASP A 66 -2.36 15.63 -15.30
N VAL A 67 -2.34 14.96 -14.15
CA VAL A 67 -3.28 15.22 -13.04
C VAL A 67 -2.63 16.16 -12.04
N THR A 68 -3.06 17.42 -12.02
CA THR A 68 -2.52 18.45 -11.12
C THR A 68 -3.41 18.71 -9.90
N ASP A 69 -4.59 18.10 -9.82
CA ASP A 69 -5.61 18.36 -8.80
C ASP A 69 -5.38 17.58 -7.50
N TYR A 70 -4.12 17.51 -7.05
CA TYR A 70 -3.73 16.91 -5.76
C TYR A 70 -3.37 17.98 -4.73
N ASP A 71 -3.35 17.60 -3.45
CA ASP A 71 -3.01 18.55 -2.38
C ASP A 71 -1.51 18.83 -2.38
N GLN A 72 -1.15 20.07 -2.69
CA GLN A 72 0.23 20.56 -2.69
C GLN A 72 0.64 21.20 -1.36
N THR A 73 -0.23 21.15 -0.34
CA THR A 73 0.04 21.74 0.97
C THR A 73 1.02 20.88 1.75
N ASN A 74 2.08 21.50 2.29
CA ASN A 74 2.94 20.84 3.27
C ASN A 74 2.32 20.95 4.65
N THR A 75 2.35 19.85 5.42
CA THR A 75 2.10 19.91 6.87
C THR A 75 3.42 19.99 7.61
N THR A 76 3.50 20.84 8.64
CA THR A 76 4.73 21.07 9.39
C THR A 76 4.49 21.14 10.88
N THR A 77 5.50 20.74 11.64
CA THR A 77 5.63 21.00 13.07
C THR A 77 7.11 21.28 13.40
N ILE A 78 7.43 21.59 14.65
CA ILE A 78 8.76 22.01 15.07
C ILE A 78 9.35 21.00 16.03
N LEU A 79 10.53 20.48 15.69
CA LEU A 79 11.44 19.82 16.61
C LEU A 79 12.32 20.90 17.25
N GLU A 80 12.18 21.09 18.55
CA GLU A 80 12.92 22.11 19.30
C GLU A 80 13.85 21.49 20.32
N TYR A 81 15.13 21.83 20.21
CA TYR A 81 16.12 21.49 21.23
C TYR A 81 15.94 22.43 22.42
N ARG A 82 15.72 21.86 23.60
CA ARG A 82 15.64 22.66 24.83
C ARG A 82 17.03 23.13 25.23
N GLY A 83 17.17 24.42 25.48
CA GLY A 83 18.43 25.01 25.93
C GLY A 83 18.36 26.52 25.94
N ASN A 84 19.46 27.16 26.34
CA ASN A 84 19.57 28.62 26.34
C ASN A 84 20.23 29.09 25.04
N TYR A 85 19.42 29.57 24.10
CA TYR A 85 19.86 30.12 22.82
C TYR A 85 18.84 31.14 22.32
N THR A 86 19.27 32.05 21.44
CA THR A 86 18.36 32.97 20.78
C THR A 86 17.65 32.26 19.64
N HIS A 87 16.33 32.19 19.67
CA HIS A 87 15.56 31.55 18.61
C HIS A 87 15.62 32.36 17.31
N SER A 88 15.88 31.69 16.18
CA SER A 88 15.59 32.24 14.84
C SER A 88 14.08 32.23 14.61
N ASP A 89 13.51 33.32 14.08
CA ASP A 89 12.06 33.41 13.76
C ASP A 89 11.62 32.34 12.76
N THR A 90 12.51 31.89 11.88
CA THR A 90 12.27 30.83 10.91
C THR A 90 13.12 29.59 11.22
N PRO A 91 12.49 28.47 11.61
CA PRO A 91 13.15 27.17 11.70
C PRO A 91 13.70 26.71 10.35
N ILE A 92 14.72 25.86 10.37
CA ILE A 92 15.33 25.33 9.14
C ILE A 92 14.35 24.34 8.48
N PHE A 93 14.07 24.54 7.18
CA PHE A 93 13.27 23.61 6.39
C PHE A 93 14.16 22.53 5.76
N SER A 94 13.64 21.31 5.61
CA SER A 94 14.42 20.19 5.08
C SER A 94 14.62 20.33 3.56
N SER A 95 15.88 20.41 3.12
CA SER A 95 16.25 20.33 1.70
C SER A 95 16.18 18.91 1.13
N THR A 96 16.00 17.90 2.00
CA THR A 96 15.94 16.48 1.60
C THR A 96 14.53 15.94 1.50
N LEU A 97 13.50 16.77 1.74
CA LEU A 97 12.11 16.38 1.53
C LEU A 97 11.85 16.32 0.01
N PRO A 98 11.58 15.14 -0.58
CA PRO A 98 11.44 14.99 -2.04
C PRO A 98 10.30 15.83 -2.62
N SER A 99 10.28 16.06 -3.94
CA SER A 99 9.15 16.72 -4.60
C SER A 99 7.94 15.79 -4.69
N TYR A 100 6.76 16.36 -4.94
CA TYR A 100 5.49 15.63 -5.01
C TYR A 100 5.53 14.48 -6.01
N GLU A 101 6.25 14.61 -7.12
CA GLU A 101 6.28 13.64 -8.23
C GLU A 101 7.57 12.78 -8.25
N ASP A 102 8.42 12.85 -7.22
CA ASP A 102 9.71 12.17 -7.21
C ASP A 102 9.57 10.64 -7.00
N PHE A 103 9.18 9.92 -8.05
CA PHE A 103 9.06 8.47 -8.03
C PHE A 103 10.37 7.75 -7.68
N VAL A 104 11.52 8.31 -8.06
CA VAL A 104 12.83 7.68 -7.82
C VAL A 104 13.11 7.61 -6.32
N SER A 105 12.80 8.67 -5.58
CA SER A 105 12.93 8.70 -4.13
C SER A 105 12.01 7.68 -3.44
N ALA A 106 10.73 7.60 -3.83
CA ALA A 106 9.79 6.61 -3.30
C ALA A 106 10.27 5.17 -3.54
N LEU A 107 10.69 4.86 -4.77
CA LEU A 107 11.15 3.52 -5.13
C LEU A 107 12.46 3.15 -4.41
N THR A 108 13.40 4.08 -4.36
CA THR A 108 14.71 3.86 -3.70
C THR A 108 14.54 3.60 -2.21
N PHE A 109 13.64 4.33 -1.54
CA PHE A 109 13.34 4.09 -0.14
C PHE A 109 12.66 2.74 0.08
N THR A 110 11.57 2.46 -0.64
CA THR A 110 10.78 1.22 -0.49
C THR A 110 11.62 -0.03 -0.75
N ASN A 111 12.51 0.01 -1.75
CA ASN A 111 13.38 -1.11 -2.10
C ASN A 111 14.45 -1.43 -1.06
N ARG A 112 14.68 -0.57 -0.06
CA ARG A 112 15.64 -0.82 1.04
C ARG A 112 15.01 -1.53 2.23
N LEU A 113 13.68 -1.63 2.30
CA LEU A 113 12.98 -2.26 3.41
C LEU A 113 13.15 -3.79 3.34
N ARG A 114 13.66 -4.38 4.42
CA ARG A 114 13.94 -5.82 4.57
C ARG A 114 13.62 -6.28 5.98
N GLY A 115 13.13 -7.50 6.12
CA GLY A 115 12.92 -8.11 7.44
C GLY A 115 14.25 -8.24 8.19
N LEU A 116 14.24 -8.05 9.51
CA LEU A 116 15.47 -8.12 10.32
C LEU A 116 16.20 -9.47 10.16
N ALA A 117 15.44 -10.58 10.15
CA ALA A 117 15.89 -11.92 9.80
C ALA A 117 17.19 -12.37 10.50
N ASN A 118 17.19 -12.33 11.84
CA ASN A 118 18.29 -12.84 12.67
C ASN A 118 17.80 -13.93 13.63
N GLN A 119 18.68 -14.47 14.47
CA GLN A 119 18.35 -15.58 15.37
C GLN A 119 17.22 -15.23 16.37
N ASP A 120 17.19 -14.00 16.87
CA ASP A 120 16.19 -13.53 17.84
C ASP A 120 14.86 -13.13 17.16
N HIS A 121 14.91 -12.81 15.86
CA HIS A 121 13.78 -12.40 15.04
C HIS A 121 13.74 -13.21 13.73
N PRO A 122 13.44 -14.53 13.80
CA PRO A 122 13.43 -15.40 12.64
C PRO A 122 12.29 -15.06 11.69
N VAL A 123 12.54 -15.20 10.39
CA VAL A 123 11.53 -15.02 9.33
C VAL A 123 11.23 -16.37 8.70
N ASN A 124 9.94 -16.73 8.62
CA ASN A 124 9.48 -17.96 7.99
C ASN A 124 8.65 -17.62 6.75
N VAL A 125 9.31 -17.58 5.60
CA VAL A 125 8.68 -17.34 4.30
C VAL A 125 8.20 -18.68 3.73
N PRO A 126 6.92 -18.84 3.37
CA PRO A 126 6.44 -20.03 2.66
C PRO A 126 7.26 -20.29 1.39
N LYS A 127 7.81 -21.51 1.27
CA LYS A 127 8.63 -21.94 0.12
C LYS A 127 7.88 -22.89 -0.81
N HIS A 128 6.89 -23.61 -0.29
CA HIS A 128 6.16 -24.64 -1.02
C HIS A 128 4.74 -24.14 -1.33
N ILE A 129 4.62 -23.31 -2.36
CA ILE A 129 3.37 -22.67 -2.73
C ILE A 129 2.36 -23.71 -3.24
N THR A 130 1.24 -23.85 -2.53
CA THR A 130 0.12 -24.73 -2.91
C THR A 130 -0.92 -24.01 -3.77
N THR A 131 -1.06 -22.70 -3.59
CA THR A 131 -2.04 -21.88 -4.31
C THR A 131 -1.37 -20.60 -4.81
N ARG A 132 -1.48 -20.32 -6.11
CA ARG A 132 -0.93 -19.12 -6.73
C ARG A 132 -2.03 -18.31 -7.40
N MET A 133 -2.08 -17.02 -7.09
CA MET A 133 -3.02 -16.08 -7.68
C MET A 133 -2.27 -14.93 -8.36
N TYR A 134 -2.77 -14.51 -9.51
CA TYR A 134 -2.35 -13.30 -10.22
C TYR A 134 -3.52 -12.35 -10.21
N ILE A 135 -3.33 -11.21 -9.56
CA ILE A 135 -4.40 -10.24 -9.36
C ILE A 135 -4.04 -8.96 -10.10
N THR A 136 -4.93 -8.52 -10.99
CA THR A 136 -4.86 -7.19 -11.60
C THR A 136 -5.73 -6.25 -10.80
N ALA A 137 -5.18 -5.10 -10.39
CA ALA A 137 -5.94 -4.01 -9.79
C ALA A 137 -6.17 -2.93 -10.84
N SER A 138 -7.39 -2.41 -10.96
CA SER A 138 -7.73 -1.44 -12.00
C SER A 138 -8.81 -0.48 -11.53
N MET A 139 -8.74 0.76 -12.02
CA MET A 139 -9.90 1.66 -12.08
C MET A 139 -10.68 1.33 -13.34
N ASN A 140 -11.99 1.18 -13.19
CA ASN A 140 -12.90 0.79 -14.24
C ASN A 140 -14.15 1.69 -14.21
N THR A 141 -14.97 1.55 -15.23
CA THR A 141 -16.33 2.09 -15.25
C THR A 141 -17.34 0.96 -15.09
N VAL A 142 -18.46 1.29 -14.48
CA VAL A 142 -19.67 0.47 -14.54
C VAL A 142 -20.80 1.31 -15.09
N THR A 143 -21.63 0.70 -15.92
CA THR A 143 -22.82 1.31 -16.48
C THR A 143 -24.04 0.91 -15.64
N PHE A 144 -24.86 1.88 -15.28
CA PHE A 144 -26.09 1.66 -14.52
C PHE A 144 -27.21 2.58 -15.02
N ASP A 145 -28.46 2.11 -14.89
CA ASP A 145 -29.61 2.93 -15.21
C ASP A 145 -30.01 3.79 -14.01
N TYR A 146 -30.14 5.09 -14.26
CA TYR A 146 -30.60 6.07 -13.28
C TYR A 146 -31.72 6.90 -13.91
N GLU A 147 -32.94 6.77 -13.37
CA GLU A 147 -34.14 7.48 -13.85
C GLU A 147 -34.38 7.29 -15.36
N GLY A 148 -34.15 6.08 -15.87
CA GLY A 148 -34.34 5.75 -17.30
C GLY A 148 -33.23 6.27 -18.21
N THR A 149 -32.16 6.86 -17.67
CA THR A 149 -30.96 7.23 -18.42
C THR A 149 -29.78 6.34 -18.02
N THR A 150 -29.13 5.75 -19.00
CA THR A 150 -27.89 5.00 -18.80
C THR A 150 -26.75 5.95 -18.43
N ARG A 151 -26.15 5.75 -17.26
CA ARG A 151 -25.02 6.53 -16.75
C ARG A 151 -23.82 5.62 -16.51
N SER A 152 -22.63 6.21 -16.48
CA SER A 152 -21.41 5.54 -16.07
C SER A 152 -20.90 6.08 -14.73
N GLY A 153 -20.35 5.19 -13.90
CA GLY A 153 -19.70 5.53 -12.64
C GLY A 153 -18.31 4.93 -12.58
N LEU A 154 -17.38 5.64 -11.93
CA LEU A 154 -16.04 5.11 -11.65
C LEU A 154 -16.10 4.10 -10.50
N VAL A 155 -15.41 2.99 -10.68
CA VAL A 155 -15.29 1.91 -9.70
C VAL A 155 -13.87 1.34 -9.72
N SER A 156 -13.51 0.58 -8.70
CA SER A 156 -12.28 -0.23 -8.68
C SER A 156 -12.60 -1.71 -8.82
N SER A 157 -11.71 -2.47 -9.46
CA SER A 157 -11.84 -3.92 -9.59
C SER A 157 -10.55 -4.68 -9.30
N LEU A 158 -10.71 -5.96 -8.96
CA LEU A 158 -9.63 -6.94 -8.88
C LEU A 158 -9.96 -8.11 -9.81
N ASN A 159 -9.06 -8.46 -10.73
CA ASN A 159 -9.33 -9.45 -11.78
C ASN A 159 -10.66 -9.21 -12.50
N ASN A 160 -10.93 -7.94 -12.80
CA ASN A 160 -12.16 -7.47 -13.44
C ASN A 160 -13.45 -7.71 -12.63
N VAL A 161 -13.36 -7.87 -11.31
CA VAL A 161 -14.51 -7.93 -10.40
C VAL A 161 -14.52 -6.73 -9.46
N SER A 162 -15.54 -5.89 -9.57
CA SER A 162 -15.81 -4.81 -8.63
C SER A 162 -16.70 -5.28 -7.48
N TRP A 163 -16.21 -5.11 -6.26
CA TRP A 163 -16.89 -5.59 -5.06
C TRP A 163 -18.16 -4.79 -4.75
N ILE A 164 -19.29 -5.48 -4.64
CA ILE A 164 -20.51 -4.92 -4.04
C ILE A 164 -20.62 -5.40 -2.60
N ASN A 165 -20.83 -4.47 -1.67
CA ASN A 165 -21.14 -4.80 -0.29
C ASN A 165 -22.53 -5.47 -0.23
N PRO A 166 -22.62 -6.74 0.22
CA PRO A 166 -23.91 -7.37 0.44
C PRO A 166 -24.63 -6.69 1.62
N SER A 167 -25.97 -6.82 1.66
CA SER A 167 -26.78 -6.34 2.79
C SER A 167 -26.58 -7.16 4.07
N THR A 168 -26.10 -8.40 3.92
CA THR A 168 -25.77 -9.31 5.02
C THR A 168 -24.26 -9.49 5.08
N ASP A 169 -23.69 -9.42 6.28
CA ASP A 169 -22.27 -9.70 6.50
C ASP A 169 -21.87 -11.08 5.96
N VAL A 170 -20.71 -11.13 5.30
CA VAL A 170 -20.24 -12.35 4.62
C VAL A 170 -19.86 -13.44 5.63
N LEU A 171 -19.27 -13.08 6.76
CA LEU A 171 -18.92 -14.05 7.80
C LEU A 171 -20.18 -14.67 8.42
N LEU A 172 -21.21 -13.86 8.65
CA LEU A 172 -22.51 -14.34 9.09
C LEU A 172 -23.15 -15.27 8.05
N ALA A 173 -23.16 -14.87 6.78
CA ALA A 173 -23.72 -15.68 5.70
C ALA A 173 -23.00 -17.03 5.57
N TYR A 174 -21.67 -17.04 5.67
CA TYR A 174 -20.86 -18.25 5.70
C TYR A 174 -21.22 -19.15 6.88
N TYR A 175 -21.23 -18.61 8.11
CA TYR A 175 -21.47 -19.38 9.33
C TYR A 175 -22.90 -19.96 9.40
N ARG A 176 -23.88 -19.25 8.84
CA ARG A 176 -25.28 -19.66 8.79
C ARG A 176 -25.65 -20.44 7.52
N ASN A 177 -24.68 -20.71 6.64
CA ASN A 177 -24.89 -21.38 5.35
C ASN A 177 -26.01 -20.72 4.52
N MET A 178 -26.01 -19.39 4.46
CA MET A 178 -26.99 -18.60 3.72
C MET A 178 -26.62 -18.57 2.23
N SER A 179 -27.58 -18.89 1.37
CA SER A 179 -27.40 -18.83 -0.09
C SER A 179 -27.72 -17.43 -0.64
N GLY A 180 -27.15 -17.10 -1.81
CA GLY A 180 -27.46 -15.88 -2.55
C GLY A 180 -26.77 -14.59 -2.07
N ILE A 181 -25.93 -14.67 -1.03
CA ILE A 181 -25.20 -13.50 -0.49
C ILE A 181 -23.85 -13.29 -1.18
N TYR A 182 -23.14 -14.36 -1.49
CA TYR A 182 -21.85 -14.35 -2.16
C TYR A 182 -21.68 -15.59 -3.03
N THR A 183 -20.68 -15.59 -3.90
CA THR A 183 -20.26 -16.79 -4.65
C THR A 183 -18.78 -17.10 -4.38
N PRO A 184 -18.41 -18.37 -4.13
CA PRO A 184 -17.04 -18.77 -3.79
C PRO A 184 -16.16 -19.01 -5.04
N ASP A 185 -16.30 -18.17 -6.06
CA ASP A 185 -15.71 -18.34 -7.40
C ASP A 185 -14.89 -17.12 -7.84
N PHE A 186 -14.26 -16.41 -6.91
CA PHE A 186 -13.35 -15.32 -7.26
C PHE A 186 -12.18 -15.85 -8.11
N PRO A 187 -11.87 -15.22 -9.27
CA PRO A 187 -10.90 -15.75 -10.21
C PRO A 187 -9.46 -15.62 -9.70
N GLU A 188 -8.70 -16.70 -9.80
CA GLU A 188 -7.27 -16.73 -9.41
C GLU A 188 -6.37 -15.99 -10.40
N TYR A 189 -6.81 -15.80 -11.64
CA TYR A 189 -6.10 -15.14 -12.73
C TYR A 189 -6.99 -14.07 -13.35
N PRO A 190 -6.43 -12.99 -13.93
CA PRO A 190 -7.23 -12.05 -14.71
C PRO A 190 -7.91 -12.81 -15.87
N PRO A 191 -9.20 -12.55 -16.14
CA PRO A 191 -9.95 -13.25 -17.18
C PRO A 191 -9.37 -12.99 -18.58
N ASP A 192 -8.82 -11.78 -18.79
CA ASP A 192 -8.21 -11.35 -20.04
C ASP A 192 -6.74 -10.99 -19.83
N LEU A 193 -5.87 -11.56 -20.65
CA LEU A 193 -4.43 -11.26 -20.63
C LEU A 193 -4.10 -10.17 -21.65
N PHE A 194 -3.51 -9.08 -21.17
CA PHE A 194 -2.99 -7.99 -21.99
C PHE A 194 -1.70 -7.43 -21.35
N SER A 195 -1.08 -6.46 -22.01
CA SER A 195 0.05 -5.74 -21.40
C SER A 195 -0.47 -4.81 -20.29
N PHE A 196 -0.52 -5.33 -19.07
CA PHE A 196 -1.11 -4.64 -17.91
C PHE A 196 -0.43 -3.32 -17.54
N THR A 197 0.82 -3.11 -17.99
CA THR A 197 1.63 -1.92 -17.73
C THR A 197 1.76 -1.00 -18.95
N ALA A 198 1.04 -1.28 -20.04
CA ALA A 198 1.05 -0.44 -21.25
C ALA A 198 0.43 0.94 -20.98
N GLU A 199 0.83 1.94 -21.78
CA GLU A 199 0.25 3.29 -21.67
C GLU A 199 -1.19 3.35 -22.19
N THR A 200 -1.50 2.47 -23.13
CA THR A 200 -2.82 2.25 -23.70
C THR A 200 -3.24 0.81 -23.42
N VAL A 201 -4.43 0.65 -22.87
CA VAL A 201 -5.07 -0.65 -22.64
C VAL A 201 -6.28 -0.77 -23.57
N PRO A 202 -6.65 -1.98 -24.02
CA PRO A 202 -7.80 -2.14 -24.91
C PRO A 202 -9.11 -1.65 -24.26
N ASP A 203 -10.00 -1.04 -25.05
CA ASP A 203 -11.25 -0.44 -24.54
C ASP A 203 -12.14 -1.43 -23.76
N TYR A 204 -12.11 -2.72 -24.13
CA TYR A 204 -12.87 -3.76 -23.42
C TYR A 204 -12.41 -4.00 -21.98
N THR A 205 -11.22 -3.53 -21.60
CA THR A 205 -10.67 -3.63 -20.23
C THR A 205 -11.18 -2.50 -19.32
N THR A 206 -11.90 -1.52 -19.87
CA THR A 206 -12.39 -0.36 -19.12
C THR A 206 -13.64 -0.67 -18.29
N THR A 207 -14.46 -1.63 -18.73
CA THR A 207 -15.72 -2.01 -18.05
C THR A 207 -15.51 -3.23 -17.16
N THR A 208 -16.14 -3.23 -15.98
CA THR A 208 -16.01 -4.32 -15.00
C THR A 208 -17.34 -4.95 -14.60
N ILE A 209 -17.31 -6.24 -14.25
CA ILE A 209 -18.47 -6.91 -13.65
C ILE A 209 -18.55 -6.58 -12.17
N GLN A 210 -19.76 -6.46 -11.63
CA GLN A 210 -19.97 -6.25 -10.21
C GLN A 210 -20.42 -7.53 -9.52
N GLY A 211 -19.88 -7.80 -8.32
CA GLY A 211 -20.32 -8.95 -7.53
C GLY A 211 -19.59 -9.14 -6.21
N THR A 212 -20.23 -9.89 -5.31
CA THR A 212 -19.68 -10.32 -4.02
C THR A 212 -19.02 -11.70 -4.19
N LYS A 213 -17.84 -11.72 -4.81
CA LYS A 213 -17.10 -12.97 -5.11
C LYS A 213 -15.99 -13.21 -4.09
N LEU A 214 -15.88 -14.43 -3.58
CA LEU A 214 -14.88 -14.83 -2.57
C LEU A 214 -13.92 -15.90 -3.12
N LYS A 215 -12.69 -15.87 -2.63
CA LYS A 215 -11.76 -17.00 -2.71
C LYS A 215 -11.79 -17.76 -1.39
N VAL A 216 -12.23 -19.01 -1.41
CA VAL A 216 -12.16 -19.91 -0.26
C VAL A 216 -10.79 -20.60 -0.26
N LEU A 217 -10.14 -20.58 0.90
CA LEU A 217 -8.81 -21.18 1.13
C LEU A 217 -8.94 -22.29 2.16
N ASN A 218 -8.28 -23.43 1.93
CA ASN A 218 -8.20 -24.46 2.95
C ASN A 218 -7.21 -24.06 4.05
N TYR A 219 -7.47 -24.54 5.26
CA TYR A 219 -6.57 -24.33 6.39
C TYR A 219 -5.17 -24.89 6.08
N ASN A 220 -4.14 -24.10 6.38
CA ASN A 220 -2.72 -24.35 6.09
C ASN A 220 -2.30 -24.30 4.62
N GLU A 221 -3.13 -23.82 3.70
CA GLU A 221 -2.64 -23.49 2.35
C GLU A 221 -1.51 -22.46 2.42
N GLU A 222 -0.47 -22.65 1.60
CA GLU A 222 0.63 -21.71 1.41
C GLU A 222 0.40 -20.96 0.11
N LEU A 223 0.18 -19.65 0.22
CA LEU A 223 -0.25 -18.80 -0.88
C LEU A 223 0.87 -17.93 -1.39
N GLU A 224 0.84 -17.69 -2.70
CA GLU A 224 1.53 -16.61 -3.37
C GLU A 224 0.52 -15.78 -4.16
N ILE A 225 0.41 -14.50 -3.82
CA ILE A 225 -0.36 -13.53 -4.61
C ILE A 225 0.64 -12.63 -5.31
N VAL A 226 0.60 -12.66 -6.64
CA VAL A 226 1.54 -11.98 -7.50
C VAL A 226 0.84 -10.80 -8.16
N PHE A 227 1.22 -9.62 -7.74
CA PHE A 227 1.07 -8.40 -8.52
C PHE A 227 2.39 -8.12 -9.24
N GLN A 228 3.11 -9.13 -9.76
CA GLN A 228 4.49 -9.31 -10.27
C GLN A 228 5.65 -9.16 -9.22
N GLY A 229 6.78 -9.88 -9.45
CA GLY A 229 7.68 -10.67 -8.56
C GLY A 229 8.15 -10.32 -7.10
N TYR A 230 9.29 -10.92 -6.68
CA TYR A 230 9.50 -11.35 -5.28
C TYR A 230 10.96 -11.34 -4.75
N ASN A 231 11.11 -11.24 -3.42
CA ASN A 231 12.35 -11.52 -2.64
C ASN A 231 12.07 -12.68 -1.65
N LEU A 232 12.88 -13.74 -1.66
CA LEU A 232 12.69 -14.93 -0.79
C LEU A 232 13.65 -15.03 0.39
N ASP A 233 14.66 -14.17 0.47
CA ASP A 233 15.67 -14.24 1.52
C ASP A 233 15.18 -13.52 2.78
N ASP A 234 14.88 -12.23 2.64
CA ASP A 234 14.52 -11.33 3.74
C ASP A 234 13.36 -10.36 3.41
N PRO A 235 12.22 -10.84 2.87
CA PRO A 235 11.09 -9.96 2.62
C PRO A 235 10.61 -9.30 3.92
N PRO A 236 10.27 -8.01 3.90
CA PRO A 236 9.67 -7.37 5.07
C PRO A 236 8.28 -7.96 5.35
N LYS A 237 7.96 -8.14 6.63
CA LYS A 237 6.60 -8.52 7.05
C LYS A 237 5.77 -7.25 7.18
N MET A 238 4.67 -7.17 6.43
CA MET A 238 3.81 -6.00 6.32
C MET A 238 2.33 -6.40 6.38
N SER A 239 1.48 -5.48 6.83
CA SER A 239 0.02 -5.55 6.66
C SER A 239 -0.48 -4.73 5.48
N THR A 240 0.28 -3.71 5.05
CA THR A 240 -0.08 -2.87 3.92
C THR A 240 1.12 -2.71 2.98
N VAL A 241 0.88 -2.89 1.67
CA VAL A 241 1.89 -2.78 0.64
C VAL A 241 1.41 -1.88 -0.49
N SER A 242 2.25 -0.94 -0.89
CA SER A 242 1.99 -0.06 -2.03
C SER A 242 2.25 -0.80 -3.32
N LEU A 243 1.33 -0.69 -4.27
CA LEU A 243 1.55 -1.17 -5.64
C LEU A 243 2.38 -0.11 -6.40
N PRO A 244 3.59 -0.44 -6.88
CA PRO A 244 4.39 0.53 -7.62
C PRO A 244 3.68 0.99 -8.90
N LYS A 245 3.81 2.27 -9.24
CA LYS A 245 3.33 2.83 -10.51
C LYS A 245 3.85 2.03 -11.71
N LYS A 246 2.95 1.54 -12.56
CA LYS A 246 3.27 0.66 -13.71
C LYS A 246 4.19 -0.52 -13.35
N GLY A 247 4.10 -0.99 -12.11
CA GLY A 247 5.00 -1.99 -11.57
C GLY A 247 4.25 -3.04 -10.76
N TRP A 248 4.98 -3.64 -9.83
CA TRP A 248 4.57 -4.91 -9.31
C TRP A 248 4.98 -5.26 -7.87
N VAL A 249 4.20 -6.11 -7.17
CA VAL A 249 4.55 -6.72 -5.88
C VAL A 249 4.03 -8.17 -5.71
N ALA A 250 4.86 -9.09 -5.22
CA ALA A 250 4.39 -10.41 -4.78
C ALA A 250 4.43 -10.53 -3.26
N LEU A 251 3.38 -11.13 -2.70
CA LEU A 251 3.27 -11.44 -1.27
C LEU A 251 3.01 -12.93 -1.06
N ARG A 252 3.49 -13.47 0.06
CA ARG A 252 3.30 -14.86 0.47
C ARG A 252 2.81 -14.91 1.90
N PHE A 253 1.86 -15.79 2.16
CA PHE A 253 1.37 -16.05 3.51
C PHE A 253 0.85 -17.47 3.62
N LYS A 254 0.76 -17.95 4.85
CA LYS A 254 0.10 -19.22 5.18
C LYS A 254 -1.31 -18.93 5.69
N ALA A 255 -2.32 -19.56 5.12
CA ALA A 255 -3.71 -19.45 5.56
C ALA A 255 -3.95 -20.27 6.84
N SER A 256 -3.37 -19.82 7.97
CA SER A 256 -3.43 -20.49 9.26
C SER A 256 -4.37 -19.82 10.27
N ASN A 257 -5.20 -18.86 9.83
CA ASN A 257 -6.18 -18.17 10.67
C ASN A 257 -7.61 -18.47 10.16
N PRO A 258 -8.42 -19.30 10.85
CA PRO A 258 -9.79 -19.59 10.46
C PRO A 258 -10.68 -18.36 10.57
N GLY A 259 -11.34 -17.96 9.48
CA GLY A 259 -12.28 -16.85 9.49
C GLY A 259 -12.47 -16.21 8.11
N MET A 260 -13.00 -15.00 8.11
CA MET A 260 -13.16 -14.17 6.92
C MET A 260 -12.22 -12.96 7.00
N SER A 261 -11.43 -12.75 5.94
CA SER A 261 -10.47 -11.65 5.85
C SER A 261 -10.75 -10.82 4.61
N ARG A 262 -10.69 -9.49 4.74
CA ARG A 262 -10.72 -8.56 3.63
C ARG A 262 -9.29 -8.19 3.26
N ALA A 263 -8.88 -8.45 2.02
CA ALA A 263 -7.52 -8.20 1.56
C ALA A 263 -7.33 -6.83 0.88
N PHE A 264 -8.40 -6.15 0.48
CA PHE A 264 -8.34 -4.88 -0.25
C PHE A 264 -9.39 -3.90 0.26
N SER A 265 -8.97 -2.68 0.57
CA SER A 265 -9.84 -1.59 0.99
C SER A 265 -9.38 -0.29 0.36
N TYR A 266 -10.28 0.34 -0.41
CA TYR A 266 -10.20 1.68 -0.99
C TYR A 266 -9.13 1.90 -2.09
N LEU A 267 -9.63 2.10 -3.32
CA LEU A 267 -9.14 3.16 -4.22
C LEU A 267 -10.11 4.34 -4.07
#